data_AF-A0A644URZ5-F1
#
_entry.id   AF-A0A644URZ5-F1
#
_cell.length_a   1.000
_cell.length_b   1.000
_cell.length_c   1.000
_cell.angle_alpha   90.00
_cell.angle_beta   90.00
_cell.angle_gamma   90.00
#
_symmetry.space_group_name_H-M   'P 1'
#
loop_
_entity.id
_entity.type
_entity.pdbx_description
1 polymer ?
#
loop_
_entity_poly.entity_id
_entity_poly.type
_entity_poly.pdbx_seq_one_letter_code
_entity_poly.pdbx_strand_id
1 'polypeptide(L)'
;MVMMVNREFQQADTLVDVGGVIIGGGNVVVMAGPCAVESKDQLLLSARAVKAAGAQFLRGGAFKPRTSPYSFQGLQEYGLELLSEAREQTGLKIVTEVMDADAVPLVSQYADMLQIGSRNMQNFHLLRAVGKTDKPVLLKRGLSATVNEWLNAAEYILSEGNQKVVLCERGIRTFEDYTRNTLDLSAVAVVKTISHLPIVVDPSHGTGVRHLVEPMSKAAIAAGADGLIIEVHPNPSEALSDGKQSLTPKGFASLMGNIDCVAHAVGKKLA
;
A
#
# COMPACT_ATOMS: atom_id res chain seq x y z
N MET A 1 -14.42 -22.16 -14.96
CA MET A 1 -14.49 -20.77 -15.42
C MET A 1 -13.15 -20.13 -15.07
N VAL A 2 -12.45 -19.53 -16.03
CA VAL A 2 -11.17 -18.86 -15.78
C VAL A 2 -11.48 -17.52 -15.09
N MET A 3 -10.78 -17.20 -14.00
CA MET A 3 -10.95 -15.93 -13.28
C MET A 3 -10.34 -14.78 -14.10
N MET A 4 -10.99 -13.61 -14.09
CA MET A 4 -10.51 -12.40 -14.77
C MET A 4 -9.11 -12.01 -14.32
N VAL A 5 -8.79 -12.20 -13.04
CA VAL A 5 -7.48 -11.88 -12.46
C VAL A 5 -6.30 -12.70 -13.02
N ASN A 6 -6.57 -13.82 -13.70
CA ASN A 6 -5.52 -14.75 -14.15
C ASN A 6 -4.92 -14.34 -15.50
N ARG A 7 -3.64 -14.65 -15.70
CA ARG A 7 -2.98 -14.47 -17.01
C ARG A 7 -3.59 -15.31 -18.13
N GLU A 8 -4.21 -16.43 -17.79
CA GLU A 8 -4.98 -17.24 -18.74
C GLU A 8 -6.14 -16.47 -19.35
N PHE A 9 -6.73 -15.52 -18.60
CA PHE A 9 -7.77 -14.63 -19.10
C PHE A 9 -7.17 -13.42 -19.83
N GLN A 10 -6.15 -12.79 -19.24
CA GLN A 10 -5.45 -11.65 -19.83
C GLN A 10 -3.93 -11.83 -19.77
N GLN A 11 -3.29 -12.05 -20.91
CA GLN A 11 -1.85 -12.27 -20.96
C GLN A 11 -1.02 -11.00 -20.67
N ALA A 12 -1.48 -9.84 -21.15
CA ALA A 12 -0.78 -8.56 -20.99
C ALA A 12 -0.90 -8.01 -19.57
N ASP A 13 0.17 -7.42 -19.05
CA ASP A 13 0.18 -6.75 -17.75
C ASP A 13 -0.87 -5.63 -17.68
N THR A 14 -1.63 -5.59 -16.59
CA THR A 14 -2.47 -4.43 -16.29
C THR A 14 -1.59 -3.28 -15.82
N LEU A 15 -1.79 -2.12 -16.40
CA LEU A 15 -1.19 -0.86 -15.96
C LEU A 15 -2.25 -0.04 -15.24
N VAL A 16 -2.01 0.27 -13.97
CA VAL A 16 -2.95 1.06 -13.17
C VAL A 16 -2.48 2.52 -13.14
N ASP A 17 -3.21 3.40 -13.84
CA ASP A 17 -2.99 4.84 -13.80
C ASP A 17 -3.72 5.45 -12.59
N VAL A 18 -2.97 6.10 -11.71
CA VAL A 18 -3.50 6.92 -10.63
C VAL A 18 -3.12 8.38 -10.85
N GLY A 19 -3.89 9.05 -11.69
CA GLY A 19 -3.75 10.49 -11.96
C GLY A 19 -2.39 10.88 -12.55
N GLY A 20 -1.87 10.08 -13.48
CA GLY A 20 -0.59 10.24 -14.17
C GLY A 20 0.54 9.36 -13.64
N VAL A 21 0.34 8.66 -12.51
CA VAL A 21 1.34 7.73 -11.95
C VAL A 21 0.96 6.30 -12.33
N ILE A 22 1.78 5.65 -13.15
CA ILE A 22 1.53 4.31 -13.67
C ILE A 22 2.17 3.25 -12.79
N ILE A 23 1.36 2.41 -12.13
CA ILE A 23 1.80 1.24 -11.37
C ILE A 23 1.79 0.02 -12.29
N GLY A 24 2.93 -0.67 -12.39
CA GLY A 24 3.18 -1.75 -13.36
C GLY A 24 4.11 -1.30 -14.50
N GLY A 25 4.29 -2.16 -15.51
CA GLY A 25 5.01 -1.80 -16.75
C GLY A 25 6.50 -1.49 -16.57
N GLY A 26 7.15 -2.10 -15.57
CA GLY A 26 8.57 -1.89 -15.28
C GLY A 26 8.87 -0.69 -14.37
N ASN A 27 7.86 0.07 -13.96
CA ASN A 27 8.00 1.10 -12.94
C ASN A 27 8.00 0.49 -11.53
N VAL A 28 8.78 1.11 -10.65
CA VAL A 28 8.70 0.92 -9.20
C VAL A 28 8.13 2.19 -8.60
N VAL A 29 6.88 2.13 -8.17
CA VAL A 29 6.18 3.26 -7.53
C VAL A 29 6.33 3.18 -6.01
N VAL A 30 6.66 4.30 -5.37
CA VAL A 30 6.79 4.35 -3.91
C VAL A 30 5.70 5.19 -3.28
N MET A 31 4.97 4.56 -2.37
CA MET A 31 3.95 5.16 -1.52
C MET A 31 4.51 5.30 -0.11
N ALA A 32 4.59 6.51 0.42
CA ALA A 32 5.23 6.73 1.71
C ALA A 32 4.48 7.76 2.56
N GLY A 33 4.56 7.63 3.88
CA GLY A 33 3.86 8.51 4.79
C GLY A 33 3.52 7.83 6.11
N PRO A 34 2.87 8.55 7.04
CA PRO A 34 2.68 8.08 8.41
C PRO A 34 1.64 6.96 8.51
N CYS A 35 1.75 6.16 9.57
CA CYS A 35 0.80 5.08 9.85
C CYS A 35 -0.64 5.57 10.05
N ALA A 36 -0.79 6.68 10.76
CA ALA A 36 -2.04 7.36 11.01
C ALA A 36 -1.86 8.85 10.70
N VAL A 37 -2.95 9.53 10.36
CA VAL A 37 -2.95 10.99 10.33
C VAL A 37 -3.15 11.46 11.78
N GLU A 38 -2.12 12.07 12.36
CA GLU A 38 -2.11 12.42 13.80
C GLU A 38 -2.40 13.91 14.02
N SER A 39 -1.83 14.77 13.18
CA SER A 39 -2.07 16.21 13.18
C SER A 39 -1.68 16.81 11.82
N LYS A 40 -2.10 18.05 11.59
CA LYS A 40 -1.76 18.81 10.38
C LYS A 40 -0.24 18.95 10.20
N ASP A 41 0.47 19.40 11.24
CA ASP A 41 1.92 19.61 11.17
C ASP A 41 2.66 18.30 10.92
N GLN A 42 2.31 17.24 11.65
CA GLN A 42 2.88 15.91 11.47
C GLN A 42 2.71 15.43 10.03
N LEU A 43 1.50 15.52 9.48
CA LEU A 43 1.19 15.06 8.13
C LEU A 43 1.93 15.88 7.07
N LEU A 44 1.90 17.21 7.16
CA LEU A 44 2.55 18.09 6.18
C LEU A 44 4.07 17.96 6.21
N LEU A 45 4.68 17.76 7.39
CA LEU A 45 6.11 17.46 7.50
C LEU A 45 6.46 16.14 6.82
N SER A 46 5.67 15.07 7.07
CA SER A 46 5.84 13.80 6.37
C SER A 46 5.68 13.95 4.86
N ALA A 47 4.62 14.62 4.40
CA ALA A 47 4.31 14.77 2.98
C ALA A 47 5.42 15.48 2.21
N ARG A 48 5.92 16.61 2.74
CA ARG A 48 7.05 17.32 2.13
C ARG A 48 8.32 16.47 2.11
N ALA A 49 8.61 15.77 3.20
CA ALA A 49 9.78 14.92 3.31
C ALA A 49 9.78 13.77 2.30
N VAL A 50 8.67 13.03 2.19
CA VAL A 50 8.59 11.90 1.27
C VAL A 50 8.54 12.37 -0.18
N LYS A 51 7.91 13.51 -0.47
CA LYS A 51 7.95 14.14 -1.80
C LYS A 51 9.37 14.52 -2.20
N ALA A 52 10.10 15.17 -1.30
CA ALA A 52 11.49 15.59 -1.54
C ALA A 52 12.42 14.39 -1.78
N ALA A 53 12.12 13.23 -1.19
CA ALA A 53 12.83 11.98 -1.41
C ALA A 53 12.37 11.20 -2.66
N GLY A 54 11.38 11.70 -3.42
CA GLY A 54 10.93 11.10 -4.67
C GLY A 54 9.80 10.08 -4.53
N ALA A 55 9.00 10.11 -3.46
CA ALA A 55 7.76 9.33 -3.43
C ALA A 55 6.70 9.93 -4.37
N GLN A 56 5.85 9.09 -4.95
CA GLN A 56 4.74 9.52 -5.83
C GLN A 56 3.42 9.63 -5.06
N PHE A 57 3.27 8.87 -3.96
CA PHE A 57 2.07 8.87 -3.13
C PHE A 57 2.37 9.24 -1.68
N LEU A 58 1.41 9.94 -1.07
CA LEU A 58 1.26 10.06 0.36
C LEU A 58 0.30 8.98 0.84
N ARG A 59 0.78 8.11 1.75
CA ARG A 59 -0.07 7.18 2.48
C ARG A 59 -0.38 7.70 3.89
N GLY A 60 -1.61 7.53 4.36
CA GLY A 60 -1.99 7.98 5.71
C GLY A 60 -3.32 7.37 6.15
N GLY A 61 -3.37 6.82 7.37
CA GLY A 61 -4.60 6.23 7.89
C GLY A 61 -5.47 7.27 8.58
N ALA A 62 -6.54 7.73 7.93
CA ALA A 62 -7.54 8.60 8.55
C ALA A 62 -8.47 7.83 9.50
N PHE A 63 -8.70 6.56 9.21
CA PHE A 63 -9.42 5.61 10.06
C PHE A 63 -8.46 4.50 10.49
N LYS A 64 -8.51 4.10 11.76
CA LYS A 64 -7.61 3.07 12.31
C LYS A 64 -8.40 1.89 12.91
N PRO A 65 -8.27 0.67 12.36
CA PRO A 65 -8.87 -0.50 12.99
C PRO A 65 -7.99 -0.90 14.18
N ARG A 66 -8.45 -0.61 15.40
CA ARG A 66 -7.71 -0.91 16.64
C ARG A 66 -8.30 -2.12 17.34
N THR A 67 -7.42 -2.95 17.88
CA THR A 67 -7.81 -4.08 18.73
C THR A 67 -8.49 -3.60 20.03
N SER A 68 -8.14 -2.42 20.53
CA SER A 68 -8.77 -1.80 21.70
C SER A 68 -9.60 -0.57 21.29
N PRO A 69 -10.85 -0.44 21.78
CA PRO A 69 -11.71 0.71 21.47
C PRO A 69 -11.20 2.03 22.09
N TYR A 70 -10.37 1.98 23.12
CA TYR A 70 -9.81 3.17 23.80
C TYR A 70 -8.55 3.73 23.13
N SER A 71 -8.03 3.04 22.12
CA SER A 71 -6.90 3.53 21.34
C SER A 71 -7.32 4.65 20.38
N PHE A 72 -6.36 5.45 19.91
CA PHE A 72 -6.60 6.43 18.85
C PHE A 72 -7.22 5.77 17.60
N GLN A 73 -8.43 6.19 17.25
CA GLN A 73 -9.26 5.64 16.16
C GLN A 73 -9.00 6.33 14.81
N GLY A 74 -8.15 7.36 14.78
CA GLY A 74 -7.94 8.24 13.63
C GLY A 74 -8.78 9.51 13.69
N LEU A 75 -8.42 10.50 12.87
CA LEU A 75 -9.13 11.79 12.76
C LEU A 75 -10.36 11.71 11.84
N GLN A 76 -10.66 10.55 11.26
CA GLN A 76 -11.81 10.32 10.38
C GLN A 76 -11.84 11.33 9.21
N GLU A 77 -12.99 11.95 8.92
CA GLU A 77 -13.13 12.89 7.81
C GLU A 77 -12.15 14.07 7.89
N TYR A 78 -11.92 14.63 9.08
CA TYR A 78 -10.90 15.68 9.25
C TYR A 78 -9.50 15.19 8.86
N GLY A 79 -9.19 13.91 9.10
CA GLY A 79 -7.97 13.29 8.61
C GLY A 79 -7.89 13.20 7.07
N LEU A 80 -9.03 13.00 6.40
CA LEU A 80 -9.13 13.00 4.94
C LEU A 80 -8.96 14.41 4.36
N GLU A 81 -9.53 15.44 5.00
CA GLU A 81 -9.33 16.84 4.63
C GLU A 81 -7.84 17.22 4.69
N LEU A 82 -7.15 16.83 5.77
CA LEU A 82 -5.70 17.05 5.90
C LEU A 82 -4.90 16.33 4.80
N LEU A 83 -5.30 15.13 4.39
CA LEU A 83 -4.69 14.43 3.26
C LEU A 83 -4.91 15.19 1.95
N SER A 84 -6.10 15.76 1.73
CA SER A 84 -6.36 16.60 0.55
C SER A 84 -5.48 17.85 0.55
N GLU A 85 -5.36 18.54 1.68
CA GLU A 85 -4.48 19.71 1.81
C GLU A 85 -3.00 19.32 1.53
N ALA A 86 -2.55 18.17 2.04
CA ALA A 86 -1.20 17.69 1.77
C ALA A 86 -0.98 17.39 0.29
N ARG A 87 -1.96 16.82 -0.41
CA ARG A 87 -1.93 16.63 -1.88
C ARG A 87 -1.83 17.97 -2.60
N GLU A 88 -2.65 18.95 -2.25
CA GLU A 88 -2.63 20.29 -2.88
C GLU A 88 -1.25 20.96 -2.74
N GLN A 89 -0.59 20.80 -1.60
CA GLN A 89 0.73 21.40 -1.36
C GLN A 89 1.90 20.66 -2.00
N THR A 90 1.78 19.35 -2.25
CA THR A 90 2.92 18.50 -2.65
C THR A 90 2.78 17.84 -4.01
N GLY A 91 1.56 17.80 -4.55
CA GLY A 91 1.20 17.03 -5.74
C GLY A 91 1.26 15.51 -5.55
N LEU A 92 1.47 15.00 -4.33
CA LEU A 92 1.44 13.57 -4.04
C LEU A 92 0.02 13.01 -4.19
N LYS A 93 -0.11 11.82 -4.77
CA LYS A 93 -1.37 11.09 -4.81
C LYS A 93 -1.71 10.51 -3.44
N ILE A 94 -2.98 10.50 -3.07
CA ILE A 94 -3.43 9.99 -1.77
C ILE A 94 -3.85 8.54 -1.87
N VAL A 95 -3.19 7.68 -1.09
CA VAL A 95 -3.66 6.32 -0.78
C VAL A 95 -4.05 6.23 0.70
N THR A 96 -5.31 5.93 0.98
CA THR A 96 -5.85 5.83 2.34
C THR A 96 -6.81 4.66 2.46
N GLU A 97 -6.91 4.11 3.67
CA GLU A 97 -7.71 2.92 3.94
C GLU A 97 -9.19 3.26 4.09
N VAL A 98 -10.04 2.47 3.44
CA VAL A 98 -11.48 2.43 3.69
C VAL A 98 -11.80 1.15 4.47
N MET A 99 -12.47 1.28 5.61
CA MET A 99 -12.72 0.17 6.52
C MET A 99 -14.11 -0.45 6.39
N ASP A 100 -15.05 0.30 5.82
CA ASP A 100 -16.47 -0.05 5.76
C ASP A 100 -17.07 0.36 4.41
N ALA A 101 -18.07 -0.38 3.93
CA ALA A 101 -18.74 -0.14 2.65
C ALA A 101 -19.45 1.22 2.63
N ASP A 102 -20.02 1.64 3.76
CA ASP A 102 -20.74 2.92 3.87
C ASP A 102 -19.79 4.12 3.83
N ALA A 103 -18.52 3.93 4.18
CA ALA A 103 -17.49 4.96 4.10
C ALA A 103 -16.89 5.11 2.69
N VAL A 104 -17.16 4.19 1.75
CA VAL A 104 -16.58 4.21 0.39
C VAL A 104 -16.90 5.52 -0.35
N PRO A 105 -18.15 6.04 -0.38
CA PRO A 105 -18.44 7.30 -1.06
C PRO A 105 -17.65 8.48 -0.49
N LEU A 106 -17.57 8.58 0.84
CA LEU A 106 -16.85 9.65 1.52
C LEU A 106 -15.35 9.57 1.21
N VAL A 107 -14.71 8.44 1.47
CA VAL A 107 -13.27 8.27 1.28
C VAL A 107 -12.87 8.48 -0.19
N SER A 108 -13.72 8.09 -1.14
CA SER A 108 -13.48 8.27 -2.58
C SER A 108 -13.41 9.74 -3.02
N GLN A 109 -14.01 10.68 -2.29
CA GLN A 109 -13.90 12.11 -2.59
C GLN A 109 -12.47 12.62 -2.34
N TYR A 110 -11.79 12.05 -1.34
CA TYR A 110 -10.46 12.51 -0.92
C TYR A 110 -9.34 11.62 -1.45
N ALA A 111 -9.55 10.32 -1.63
CA ALA A 111 -8.52 9.38 -2.05
C ALA A 111 -8.34 9.37 -3.57
N ASP A 112 -7.09 9.28 -4.02
CA ASP A 112 -6.76 8.94 -5.42
C ASP A 112 -6.77 7.41 -5.61
N MET A 113 -6.47 6.66 -4.55
CA MET A 113 -6.50 5.19 -4.50
C MET A 113 -7.06 4.72 -3.15
N LEU A 114 -7.99 3.76 -3.18
CA LEU A 114 -8.61 3.17 -1.99
C LEU A 114 -7.78 1.97 -1.53
N GLN A 115 -7.32 1.97 -0.28
CA GLN A 115 -6.67 0.80 0.32
C GLN A 115 -7.71 -0.07 1.03
N ILE A 116 -7.67 -1.38 0.75
CA ILE A 116 -8.32 -2.42 1.57
C ILE A 116 -7.25 -3.07 2.44
N GLY A 117 -7.33 -2.87 3.74
CA GLY A 117 -6.40 -3.47 4.70
C GLY A 117 -6.57 -4.98 4.83
N SER A 118 -5.53 -5.66 5.31
CA SER A 118 -5.46 -7.12 5.42
C SER A 118 -6.58 -7.77 6.23
N ARG A 119 -7.15 -7.05 7.21
CA ARG A 119 -8.29 -7.54 8.01
C ARG A 119 -9.59 -7.56 7.22
N ASN A 120 -9.68 -6.74 6.17
CA ASN A 120 -10.83 -6.61 5.29
C ASN A 120 -10.63 -7.31 3.94
N MET A 121 -9.54 -8.05 3.73
CA MET A 121 -9.29 -8.78 2.47
C MET A 121 -10.44 -9.73 2.10
N GLN A 122 -11.16 -10.29 3.08
CA GLN A 122 -12.32 -11.15 2.86
C GLN A 122 -13.65 -10.49 3.28
N ASN A 123 -13.66 -9.17 3.47
CA ASN A 123 -14.90 -8.43 3.65
C ASN A 123 -15.55 -8.23 2.27
N PHE A 124 -16.26 -9.26 1.78
CA PHE A 124 -16.80 -9.28 0.42
C PHE A 124 -17.80 -8.16 0.15
N HIS A 125 -18.53 -7.68 1.17
CA HIS A 125 -19.41 -6.53 1.01
C HIS A 125 -18.61 -5.26 0.70
N LEU A 126 -17.52 -5.01 1.43
CA LEU A 126 -16.61 -3.90 1.14
C LEU A 126 -15.92 -4.05 -0.21
N LEU A 127 -15.45 -5.26 -0.56
CA LEU A 127 -14.82 -5.52 -1.87
C LEU A 127 -15.77 -5.21 -3.03
N ARG A 128 -17.05 -5.60 -2.92
CA ARG A 128 -18.05 -5.26 -3.94
C ARG A 128 -18.34 -3.77 -3.98
N ALA A 129 -18.40 -3.11 -2.81
CA ALA A 129 -18.62 -1.67 -2.74
C ALA A 129 -17.51 -0.88 -3.45
N VAL A 130 -16.23 -1.21 -3.21
CA VAL A 130 -15.11 -0.55 -3.93
C VAL A 130 -15.01 -0.98 -5.40
N GLY A 131 -15.44 -2.21 -5.73
CA GLY A 131 -15.53 -2.70 -7.10
C GLY A 131 -16.54 -1.98 -7.98
N LYS A 132 -17.53 -1.31 -7.38
CA LYS A 132 -18.50 -0.44 -8.07
C LYS A 132 -18.03 0.99 -8.26
N THR A 133 -16.85 1.34 -7.74
CA THR A 133 -16.25 2.66 -7.92
C THR A 133 -15.29 2.67 -9.10
N ASP A 134 -15.01 3.86 -9.63
CA ASP A 134 -13.94 4.06 -10.61
C ASP A 134 -12.60 4.40 -9.94
N LYS A 135 -12.43 4.16 -8.63
CA LYS A 135 -11.17 4.45 -7.94
C LYS A 135 -10.24 3.22 -8.01
N PRO A 136 -8.94 3.40 -8.33
CA PRO A 136 -7.96 2.34 -8.15
C PRO A 136 -7.98 1.77 -6.72
N VAL A 137 -7.81 0.45 -6.59
CA VAL A 137 -7.87 -0.25 -5.30
C VAL A 137 -6.55 -0.93 -4.99
N LEU A 138 -5.98 -0.64 -3.81
CA LEU A 138 -4.83 -1.35 -3.25
C LEU A 138 -5.32 -2.44 -2.31
N LEU A 139 -5.28 -3.70 -2.73
CA LEU A 139 -5.76 -4.83 -1.95
C LEU A 139 -4.61 -5.52 -1.21
N LYS A 140 -4.54 -5.33 0.11
CA LYS A 140 -3.54 -6.01 0.95
C LYS A 140 -3.90 -7.47 1.18
N ARG A 141 -2.90 -8.35 1.08
CA ARG A 141 -3.04 -9.78 1.43
C ARG A 141 -3.46 -9.93 2.90
N GLY A 142 -4.36 -10.87 3.16
CA GLY A 142 -4.84 -11.24 4.49
C GLY A 142 -3.77 -11.95 5.31
N LEU A 143 -3.88 -11.88 6.64
CA LEU A 143 -2.83 -12.35 7.57
C LEU A 143 -2.47 -13.83 7.40
N SER A 144 -3.39 -14.66 6.96
CA SER A 144 -3.18 -16.10 6.74
C SER A 144 -3.70 -16.55 5.39
N ALA A 145 -3.93 -15.61 4.47
CA ALA A 145 -4.48 -15.91 3.16
C ALA A 145 -3.44 -16.59 2.28
N THR A 146 -3.83 -17.66 1.60
CA THR A 146 -3.09 -18.20 0.45
C THR A 146 -3.11 -17.20 -0.71
N VAL A 147 -2.17 -17.35 -1.67
CA VAL A 147 -2.19 -16.55 -2.91
C VAL A 147 -3.51 -16.74 -3.66
N ASN A 148 -4.05 -17.97 -3.71
CA ASN A 148 -5.31 -18.24 -4.38
C ASN A 148 -6.50 -17.49 -3.74
N GLU A 149 -6.63 -17.51 -2.41
CA GLU A 149 -7.69 -16.75 -1.71
C GLU A 149 -7.56 -15.24 -1.94
N TRP A 150 -6.33 -14.75 -2.02
CA TRP A 150 -6.07 -13.34 -2.28
C TRP A 150 -6.45 -12.93 -3.71
N LEU A 151 -6.12 -13.75 -4.72
CA LEU A 151 -6.55 -13.53 -6.10
C LEU A 151 -8.08 -13.63 -6.23
N ASN A 152 -8.74 -14.55 -5.51
CA ASN A 152 -10.20 -14.60 -5.46
C ASN A 152 -10.80 -13.34 -4.83
N ALA A 153 -10.17 -12.76 -3.82
CA ALA A 153 -10.59 -11.47 -3.27
C ALA A 153 -10.47 -10.32 -4.29
N ALA A 154 -9.40 -10.31 -5.11
CA ALA A 154 -9.28 -9.37 -6.22
C ALA A 154 -10.38 -9.60 -7.27
N GLU A 155 -10.71 -10.86 -7.58
CA GLU A 155 -11.77 -11.23 -8.51
C GLU A 155 -13.14 -10.64 -8.12
N TYR A 156 -13.47 -10.56 -6.82
CA TYR A 156 -14.67 -9.88 -6.36
C TYR A 156 -14.72 -8.40 -6.78
N ILE A 157 -13.58 -7.70 -6.75
CA ILE A 157 -13.49 -6.30 -7.18
C ILE A 157 -13.64 -6.21 -8.70
N LEU A 158 -12.89 -7.04 -9.45
CA LEU A 158 -12.93 -7.06 -10.91
C LEU A 158 -14.33 -7.38 -11.45
N SER A 159 -15.05 -8.30 -10.79
CA SER A 159 -16.38 -8.76 -11.20
C SER A 159 -17.49 -7.72 -11.06
N GLU A 160 -17.26 -6.67 -10.27
CA GLU A 160 -18.18 -5.54 -10.14
C GLU A 160 -17.87 -4.41 -11.14
N GLY A 161 -16.82 -4.56 -11.97
CA GLY A 161 -16.49 -3.67 -13.08
C GLY A 161 -15.18 -2.89 -12.92
N ASN A 162 -14.59 -2.85 -11.72
CA ASN A 162 -13.36 -2.10 -11.48
C ASN A 162 -12.11 -2.93 -11.75
N GLN A 163 -11.49 -2.69 -12.91
CA GLN A 163 -10.28 -3.39 -13.36
C GLN A 163 -8.97 -2.81 -12.80
N LYS A 164 -9.04 -1.76 -11.96
CA LYS A 164 -7.88 -0.98 -11.49
C LYS A 164 -7.40 -1.48 -10.12
N VAL A 165 -7.03 -2.75 -10.05
CA VAL A 165 -6.60 -3.39 -8.80
C VAL A 165 -5.08 -3.53 -8.76
N VAL A 166 -4.48 -3.15 -7.63
CA VAL A 166 -3.08 -3.37 -7.29
C VAL A 166 -3.02 -4.27 -6.06
N LEU A 167 -2.27 -5.35 -6.16
CA LEU A 167 -2.06 -6.28 -5.06
C LEU A 167 -0.95 -5.74 -4.15
N CYS A 168 -1.10 -5.85 -2.83
CA CYS A 168 -0.05 -5.57 -1.85
C CYS A 168 0.28 -6.77 -0.94
N GLU A 169 1.47 -7.37 -1.11
CA GLU A 169 2.03 -8.35 -0.18
C GLU A 169 2.52 -7.64 1.09
N ARG A 170 2.27 -8.22 2.27
CA ARG A 170 2.47 -7.54 3.56
C ARG A 170 2.81 -8.48 4.72
N GLY A 171 3.26 -9.67 4.39
CA GLY A 171 3.59 -10.76 5.28
C GLY A 171 2.39 -11.57 5.75
N ILE A 172 2.66 -12.85 6.01
CA ILE A 172 1.73 -13.83 6.56
C ILE A 172 2.13 -14.22 7.97
N ARG A 173 1.16 -14.67 8.75
CA ARG A 173 1.38 -15.22 10.09
C ARG A 173 2.02 -16.59 9.97
N THR A 174 3.09 -16.79 10.73
CA THR A 174 3.78 -18.06 10.89
C THR A 174 4.05 -18.31 12.37
N PHE A 175 4.91 -19.27 12.69
CA PHE A 175 5.39 -19.52 14.06
C PHE A 175 6.57 -18.60 14.46
N GLU A 176 7.16 -17.86 13.53
CA GLU A 176 8.29 -16.96 13.77
C GLU A 176 7.86 -15.76 14.61
N ASP A 177 8.64 -15.38 15.62
CA ASP A 177 8.29 -14.36 16.61
C ASP A 177 9.16 -13.10 16.56
N TYR A 178 10.31 -13.11 15.86
CA TYR A 178 11.16 -11.94 15.71
C TYR A 178 10.49 -10.86 14.85
N THR A 179 9.83 -11.27 13.78
CA THR A 179 9.07 -10.38 12.89
C THR A 179 7.58 -10.46 13.19
N ARG A 180 6.86 -9.33 13.07
CA ARG A 180 5.40 -9.31 13.25
C ARG A 180 4.66 -10.25 12.29
N ASN A 181 5.17 -10.37 11.06
CA ASN A 181 4.74 -11.36 10.07
C ASN A 181 5.97 -11.84 9.30
N THR A 182 5.92 -13.03 8.72
CA THR A 182 6.94 -13.46 7.76
C THR A 182 6.61 -12.87 6.39
N LEU A 183 7.48 -12.03 5.85
CA LEU A 183 7.28 -11.42 4.54
C LEU A 183 7.47 -12.46 3.43
N ASP A 184 6.39 -12.84 2.75
CA ASP A 184 6.41 -13.84 1.69
C ASP A 184 6.78 -13.22 0.33
N LEU A 185 8.08 -13.00 0.10
CA LEU A 185 8.56 -12.47 -1.18
C LEU A 185 8.36 -13.44 -2.35
N SER A 186 8.19 -14.74 -2.08
CA SER A 186 7.89 -15.71 -3.14
C SER A 186 6.55 -15.41 -3.80
N ALA A 187 5.58 -14.87 -3.05
CA ALA A 187 4.28 -14.44 -3.57
C ALA A 187 4.41 -13.39 -4.68
N VAL A 188 5.42 -12.53 -4.64
CA VAL A 188 5.68 -11.55 -5.71
C VAL A 188 5.94 -12.25 -7.04
N ALA A 189 6.90 -13.18 -7.07
CA ALA A 189 7.25 -13.92 -8.26
C ALA A 189 6.09 -14.82 -8.75
N VAL A 190 5.38 -15.46 -7.82
CA VAL A 190 4.20 -16.28 -8.13
C VAL A 190 3.11 -15.42 -8.79
N VAL A 191 2.73 -14.31 -8.17
CA VAL A 191 1.69 -13.41 -8.68
C VAL A 191 2.07 -12.87 -10.06
N LYS A 192 3.32 -12.45 -10.27
CA LYS A 192 3.79 -12.00 -11.59
C LYS A 192 3.67 -13.09 -12.67
N THR A 193 3.68 -14.37 -12.28
CA THR A 193 3.53 -15.51 -13.20
C THR A 193 2.07 -15.84 -13.50
N ILE A 194 1.20 -15.82 -12.49
CA ILE A 194 -0.18 -16.34 -12.63
C ILE A 194 -1.24 -15.25 -12.81
N SER A 195 -0.94 -14.00 -12.45
CA SER A 195 -1.83 -12.85 -12.59
C SER A 195 -1.19 -11.74 -13.41
N HIS A 196 -2.02 -10.97 -14.11
CA HIS A 196 -1.61 -9.77 -14.85
C HIS A 196 -1.66 -8.49 -14.00
N LEU A 197 -2.21 -8.55 -12.77
CA LEU A 197 -2.28 -7.38 -11.90
C LEU A 197 -0.89 -6.98 -11.37
N PRO A 198 -0.63 -5.68 -11.21
CA PRO A 198 0.58 -5.21 -10.56
C PRO A 198 0.59 -5.59 -9.07
N ILE A 199 1.78 -5.83 -8.53
CA ILE A 199 1.98 -6.18 -7.13
C ILE A 199 3.03 -5.30 -6.46
N VAL A 200 2.67 -4.69 -5.34
CA VAL A 200 3.55 -3.92 -4.46
C VAL A 200 3.82 -4.68 -3.16
N VAL A 201 4.81 -4.23 -2.39
CA VAL A 201 5.18 -4.83 -1.10
C VAL A 201 5.15 -3.81 0.03
N ASP A 202 4.64 -4.21 1.19
CA ASP A 202 4.67 -3.45 2.44
C ASP A 202 5.74 -4.03 3.39
N PRO A 203 7.01 -3.58 3.30
CA PRO A 203 8.08 -4.07 4.16
C PRO A 203 7.93 -3.59 5.61
N SER A 204 7.20 -2.48 5.83
CA SER A 204 6.95 -1.92 7.15
C SER A 204 6.00 -2.81 7.95
N HIS A 205 4.86 -3.16 7.36
CA HIS A 205 3.90 -4.05 8.00
C HIS A 205 4.27 -5.53 7.93
N GLY A 206 4.93 -5.92 6.85
CA GLY A 206 5.54 -7.23 6.65
C GLY A 206 6.36 -7.62 7.86
N THR A 207 7.40 -6.86 8.14
CA THR A 207 8.33 -7.20 9.21
C THR A 207 7.90 -6.67 10.58
N GLY A 208 7.30 -5.47 10.64
CA GLY A 208 7.06 -4.76 11.89
C GLY A 208 8.34 -4.24 12.57
N VAL A 209 9.48 -4.20 11.86
CA VAL A 209 10.79 -3.87 12.43
C VAL A 209 11.52 -2.88 11.52
N ARG A 210 11.84 -1.69 12.04
CA ARG A 210 12.41 -0.58 11.25
C ARG A 210 13.66 -0.96 10.45
N HIS A 211 14.62 -1.64 11.07
CA HIS A 211 15.89 -1.97 10.41
C HIS A 211 15.76 -3.03 9.31
N LEU A 212 14.63 -3.76 9.26
CA LEU A 212 14.33 -4.69 8.18
C LEU A 212 13.64 -4.04 6.99
N VAL A 213 13.15 -2.79 7.12
CA VAL A 213 12.42 -2.10 6.05
C VAL A 213 13.30 -1.94 4.81
N GLU A 214 14.54 -1.48 4.96
CA GLU A 214 15.45 -1.29 3.82
C GLU A 214 15.83 -2.60 3.11
N PRO A 215 16.39 -3.63 3.78
CA PRO A 215 16.76 -4.86 3.10
C PRO A 215 15.55 -5.54 2.46
N MET A 216 14.38 -5.52 3.09
CA MET A 216 13.17 -6.09 2.50
C MET A 216 12.61 -5.28 1.33
N SER A 217 12.80 -3.96 1.32
CA SER A 217 12.47 -3.12 0.15
C SER A 217 13.32 -3.49 -1.07
N LYS A 218 14.64 -3.66 -0.87
CA LYS A 218 15.56 -4.10 -1.93
C LYS A 218 15.19 -5.49 -2.44
N ALA A 219 14.93 -6.42 -1.53
CA ALA A 219 14.56 -7.78 -1.88
C ALA A 219 13.21 -7.84 -2.64
N ALA A 220 12.23 -7.03 -2.25
CA ALA A 220 10.95 -6.92 -2.95
C ALA A 220 11.10 -6.44 -4.40
N ILE A 221 11.91 -5.40 -4.63
CA ILE A 221 12.20 -4.91 -5.99
C ILE A 221 12.93 -5.99 -6.79
N ALA A 222 13.94 -6.62 -6.21
CA ALA A 222 14.69 -7.69 -6.86
C ALA A 222 13.81 -8.90 -7.21
N ALA A 223 12.79 -9.20 -6.40
CA ALA A 223 11.79 -10.23 -6.67
C ALA A 223 10.76 -9.84 -7.76
N GLY A 224 10.79 -8.58 -8.22
CA GLY A 224 9.95 -8.09 -9.32
C GLY A 224 8.73 -7.28 -8.89
N ALA A 225 8.68 -6.75 -7.66
CA ALA A 225 7.59 -5.88 -7.22
C ALA A 225 7.49 -4.60 -8.08
N ASP A 226 6.28 -4.16 -8.35
CA ASP A 226 5.94 -2.95 -9.12
C ASP A 226 5.86 -1.69 -8.23
N GLY A 227 6.14 -1.84 -6.93
CA GLY A 227 6.19 -0.73 -6.00
C GLY A 227 6.34 -1.15 -4.55
N LEU A 228 6.41 -0.13 -3.68
CA LEU A 228 6.56 -0.27 -2.24
C LEU A 228 5.57 0.66 -1.52
N ILE A 229 5.03 0.21 -0.38
CA ILE A 229 4.30 1.08 0.56
C ILE A 229 5.00 1.08 1.92
N ILE A 230 5.47 2.25 2.35
CA ILE A 230 6.42 2.38 3.47
C ILE A 230 5.92 3.40 4.50
N GLU A 231 6.09 3.06 5.78
CA GLU A 231 5.75 3.97 6.87
C GLU A 231 6.90 4.95 7.15
N VAL A 232 6.59 6.23 7.12
CA VAL A 232 7.53 7.33 7.41
C VAL A 232 6.87 8.30 8.38
N HIS A 233 7.51 8.51 9.52
CA HIS A 233 7.03 9.42 10.56
C HIS A 233 8.14 10.44 10.91
N PRO A 234 7.84 11.74 11.12
CA PRO A 234 8.87 12.74 11.42
C PRO A 234 9.56 12.47 12.75
N ASN A 235 8.80 11.97 13.74
CA ASN A 235 9.31 11.58 15.05
C ASN A 235 8.77 10.19 15.46
N PRO A 236 9.32 9.08 14.94
CA PRO A 236 8.75 7.75 15.15
C PRO A 236 8.64 7.31 16.62
N SER A 237 9.45 7.85 17.54
CA SER A 237 9.39 7.54 18.96
C SER A 237 8.12 8.05 19.65
N GLU A 238 7.48 9.07 19.09
CA GLU A 238 6.26 9.70 19.63
C GLU A 238 5.00 9.37 18.82
N ALA A 239 5.11 8.50 17.80
CA ALA A 239 3.99 8.15 16.94
C ALA A 239 2.86 7.46 17.73
N LEU A 240 1.60 7.86 17.46
CA LEU A 240 0.39 7.29 18.06
C LEU A 240 0.07 5.88 17.54
N SER A 241 0.71 5.50 16.43
CA SER A 241 0.60 4.18 15.80
C SER A 241 1.92 3.80 15.16
N ASP A 242 2.37 2.56 15.41
CA ASP A 242 3.36 1.88 14.56
C ASP A 242 4.74 2.60 14.40
N GLY A 243 5.15 3.33 15.44
CA GLY A 243 6.46 3.98 15.49
C GLY A 243 7.67 3.02 15.39
N LYS A 244 7.51 1.77 15.81
CA LYS A 244 8.58 0.74 15.82
C LYS A 244 9.07 0.35 14.42
N GLN A 245 8.20 0.39 13.41
CA GLN A 245 8.58 0.11 12.02
C GLN A 245 8.75 1.36 11.16
N SER A 246 8.21 2.51 11.57
CA SER A 246 8.25 3.74 10.79
C SER A 246 9.69 4.24 10.63
N LEU A 247 10.09 4.55 9.40
CA LEU A 247 11.36 5.23 9.10
C LEU A 247 11.29 6.70 9.50
N THR A 248 12.45 7.30 9.77
CA THR A 248 12.58 8.76 9.81
C THR A 248 12.68 9.32 8.39
N PRO A 249 12.41 10.63 8.17
CA PRO A 249 12.64 11.27 6.87
C PRO A 249 14.02 11.01 6.28
N LYS A 250 15.07 11.10 7.10
CA LYS A 250 16.45 10.81 6.68
C LYS A 250 16.64 9.34 6.29
N GLY A 251 16.08 8.41 7.06
CA GLY A 251 16.13 6.99 6.74
C GLY A 251 15.42 6.67 5.43
N PHE A 252 14.26 7.29 5.19
CA PHE A 252 13.53 7.14 3.94
C PHE A 252 14.29 7.72 2.74
N ALA A 253 14.87 8.91 2.86
CA ALA A 253 15.68 9.50 1.79
C ALA A 253 16.90 8.62 1.43
N SER A 254 17.58 8.06 2.44
CA SER A 254 18.67 7.10 2.22
C SER A 254 18.18 5.83 1.52
N LEU A 255 17.01 5.31 1.92
CA LEU A 255 16.41 4.15 1.28
C LEU A 255 16.14 4.40 -0.20
N MET A 256 15.53 5.54 -0.54
CA MET A 256 15.17 5.90 -1.92
C MET A 256 16.40 5.90 -2.84
N GLY A 257 17.53 6.46 -2.40
CA GLY A 257 18.78 6.42 -3.16
C GLY A 257 19.32 4.99 -3.33
N ASN A 258 19.16 4.13 -2.33
CA ASN A 258 19.69 2.77 -2.36
C ASN A 258 18.85 1.80 -3.20
N ILE A 259 17.53 1.99 -3.28
CA ILE A 259 16.64 1.12 -4.06
C ILE A 259 16.69 1.41 -5.56
N ASP A 260 17.06 2.63 -5.96
CA ASP A 260 17.18 3.01 -7.37
C ASP A 260 18.20 2.14 -8.11
N CYS A 261 19.37 1.90 -7.49
CA CYS A 261 20.39 0.99 -8.04
C CYS A 261 19.87 -0.44 -8.20
N VAL A 262 19.06 -0.92 -7.24
CA VAL A 262 18.49 -2.28 -7.28
C VAL A 262 17.44 -2.38 -8.39
N ALA A 263 16.58 -1.37 -8.53
CA ALA A 263 15.58 -1.33 -9.61
C ALA A 263 16.25 -1.42 -10.99
N HIS A 264 17.28 -0.60 -11.24
CA HIS A 264 18.05 -0.64 -12.48
C HIS A 264 18.70 -1.99 -12.74
N ALA A 265 19.29 -2.61 -11.70
CA ALA A 265 19.95 -3.91 -11.82
C ALA A 265 19.00 -5.06 -12.26
N VAL A 266 17.69 -4.92 -11.99
CA VAL A 266 16.67 -5.89 -12.41
C VAL A 266 15.79 -5.40 -13.56
N GLY A 267 16.26 -4.39 -14.32
CA GLY A 267 15.58 -3.89 -15.51
C GLY A 267 14.31 -3.09 -15.23
N LYS A 268 14.17 -2.55 -14.00
CA LYS A 268 13.09 -1.65 -13.61
C LYS A 268 13.61 -0.23 -13.42
N LYS A 269 12.68 0.73 -13.33
CA LYS A 269 12.99 2.14 -13.05
C LYS A 269 12.14 2.66 -11.91
N LEU A 270 12.74 3.46 -11.03
CA LEU A 270 12.00 4.22 -10.04
C LEU A 270 11.17 5.31 -10.76
N ALA A 271 9.91 5.48 -10.35
CA ALA A 271 8.94 6.34 -11.04
C ALA A 271 9.17 7.85 -10.84
#